data_AF-A0A3N5EBP9-F1
#
_entry.id   AF-A0A3N5EBP9-F1
#
_cell.length_a   1.000
_cell.length_b   1.000
_cell.length_c   1.000
_cell.angle_alpha   90.00
_cell.angle_beta   90.00
_cell.angle_gamma   90.00
#
_symmetry.space_group_name_H-M   'P 1'
#
loop_
_entity.id
_entity.type
_entity.pdbx_description
1 polymer ?
#
loop_
_entity_poly.entity_id
_entity_poly.type
_entity_poly.pdbx_seq_one_letter_code
_entity_poly.pdbx_strand_id
1 'polypeptide(L)'
;MPARHSFRTHTCGELRPAQVGERVTLAGWVHRRRDHGHLTFFDLRDRYGITQVVTNADEQPDAHGAGAEARNEWVIQVEGTVRTRP
;
A
#
# COMPACT_ATOMS: atom_id res chain seq x y z
N MET A 1 -17.86 3.41 -16.06
CA MET A 1 -17.39 2.37 -15.11
C MET A 1 -15.89 2.27 -15.26
N PRO A 2 -15.06 2.64 -14.27
CA PRO A 2 -13.62 2.44 -14.42
C PRO A 2 -13.37 0.94 -14.58
N ALA A 3 -12.53 0.58 -15.54
CA ALA A 3 -12.21 -0.80 -15.84
C ALA A 3 -11.72 -1.50 -14.56
N ARG A 4 -12.36 -2.62 -14.20
CA ARG A 4 -11.86 -3.58 -13.21
C ARG A 4 -10.51 -4.09 -13.71
N HIS A 5 -9.43 -3.37 -13.41
CA HIS A 5 -8.10 -3.87 -13.64
C HIS A 5 -7.89 -5.00 -12.64
N SER A 6 -7.63 -6.21 -13.12
CA SER A 6 -7.46 -7.44 -12.32
C SER A 6 -6.52 -7.33 -11.11
N PHE A 7 -5.72 -6.25 -11.03
CA PHE A 7 -4.68 -6.04 -10.04
C PHE A 7 -5.02 -4.99 -8.95
N ARG A 8 -6.13 -4.24 -9.05
CA ARG A 8 -6.49 -3.23 -8.02
C ARG A 8 -7.99 -2.96 -7.94
N THR A 9 -8.43 -2.60 -6.73
CA THR A 9 -9.80 -2.13 -6.44
C THR A 9 -9.93 -0.61 -6.55
N HIS A 10 -8.85 0.10 -6.21
CA HIS A 10 -8.78 1.56 -6.15
C HIS A 10 -7.46 2.03 -6.74
N THR A 11 -7.38 3.31 -7.12
CA THR A 11 -6.12 3.98 -7.42
C THR A 11 -5.48 4.56 -6.17
N CYS A 12 -4.18 4.84 -6.21
CA CYS A 12 -3.46 5.46 -5.09
C CYS A 12 -3.91 6.90 -4.80
N GLY A 13 -4.73 7.51 -5.67
CA GLY A 13 -5.31 8.84 -5.49
C GLY A 13 -6.79 8.84 -5.07
N GLU A 14 -7.44 7.67 -4.95
CA GLU A 14 -8.89 7.54 -4.74
C GLU A 14 -9.32 7.40 -3.28
N LEU A 15 -8.42 6.98 -2.38
CA LEU A 15 -8.76 6.77 -0.97
C LEU A 15 -9.12 8.08 -0.26
N ARG A 16 -10.17 8.06 0.54
CA ARG A 16 -10.72 9.16 1.34
C ARG A 16 -11.03 8.66 2.76
N PRO A 17 -11.26 9.58 3.72
CA PRO A 17 -11.65 9.19 5.08
C PRO A 17 -12.93 8.34 5.15
N ALA A 18 -13.82 8.46 4.17
CA ALA A 18 -15.04 7.66 4.09
C ALA A 18 -14.79 6.15 3.87
N GLN A 19 -13.62 5.75 3.36
CA GLN A 19 -13.27 4.34 3.14
C GLN A 19 -12.49 3.73 4.33
N VAL A 20 -12.35 4.42 5.46
CA VAL A 20 -11.67 3.84 6.64
C VAL A 20 -12.37 2.55 7.08
N GLY A 21 -11.59 1.49 7.29
CA GLY A 21 -12.07 0.15 7.61
C GLY A 21 -12.37 -0.73 6.39
N GLU A 22 -12.37 -0.18 5.18
CA GLU A 22 -12.55 -0.96 3.96
C GLU A 22 -11.28 -1.75 3.60
N ARG A 23 -11.46 -2.99 3.14
CA ARG A 23 -10.38 -3.80 2.59
C ARG A 23 -10.22 -3.50 1.11
N VAL A 24 -9.03 -3.00 0.72
CA VAL A 24 -8.74 -2.56 -0.64
C VAL A 24 -7.47 -3.23 -1.17
N THR A 25 -7.42 -3.37 -2.48
CA THR A 25 -6.21 -3.73 -3.22
C THR A 25 -5.71 -2.54 -4.01
N LEU A 26 -4.42 -2.23 -3.87
CA LEU A 26 -3.69 -1.22 -4.63
C LEU A 26 -2.55 -1.87 -5.41
N ALA A 27 -2.17 -1.26 -6.53
CA ALA A 27 -1.01 -1.69 -7.31
C ALA A 27 -0.29 -0.45 -7.87
N GLY A 28 1.03 -0.45 -7.79
CA GLY A 28 1.85 0.70 -8.20
C GLY A 28 3.34 0.47 -7.99
N TRP A 29 4.10 1.55 -8.11
CA TRP A 29 5.55 1.57 -7.93
C TRP A 29 5.91 2.02 -6.52
N VAL A 30 6.88 1.36 -5.89
CA VAL A 30 7.46 1.82 -4.64
C VAL A 30 8.23 3.11 -4.90
N HIS A 31 7.65 4.24 -4.51
CA HIS A 31 8.27 5.55 -4.68
C HIS A 31 9.33 5.81 -3.61
N ARG A 32 9.02 5.41 -2.36
CA ARG A 32 9.93 5.52 -1.22
C ARG A 32 9.63 4.42 -0.22
N ARG A 33 10.69 3.84 0.35
CA ARG A 33 10.63 2.91 1.48
C ARG A 33 11.28 3.54 2.71
N ARG A 34 10.68 3.35 3.89
CA ARG A 34 11.23 3.73 5.19
C ARG A 34 11.04 2.57 6.15
N ASP A 35 12.12 2.16 6.80
CA ASP A 35 12.17 1.01 7.68
C ASP A 35 12.45 1.49 9.11
N HIS A 36 11.61 1.06 10.05
CA HIS A 36 11.67 1.38 11.47
C HIS A 36 11.76 0.10 12.32
N GLY A 37 12.28 -1.00 11.77
CA GLY A 37 12.37 -2.30 12.43
C GLY A 37 11.03 -3.02 12.41
N HIS A 38 10.16 -2.77 13.38
CA HIS A 38 8.86 -3.45 13.47
C HIS A 38 7.81 -2.91 12.49
N LEU A 39 8.03 -1.71 11.96
CA LEU A 39 7.14 -1.06 10.99
C LEU A 39 7.91 -0.72 9.72
N THR A 40 7.35 -1.10 8.57
CA THR A 40 7.86 -0.64 7.27
C THR A 40 6.80 0.21 6.58
N PHE A 41 7.20 1.38 6.10
CA PHE A 41 6.36 2.32 5.38
C PHE A 41 6.79 2.39 3.92
N PHE A 42 5.81 2.30 3.02
CA PHE A 42 5.97 2.50 1.60
C PHE A 42 5.12 3.67 1.15
N ASP A 43 5.69 4.57 0.37
CA ASP A 43 4.91 5.46 -0.48
C ASP A 43 4.68 4.73 -1.81
N LEU A 44 3.48 4.23 -2.03
CA LEU A 44 3.08 3.54 -3.25
C LEU A 44 2.52 4.57 -4.24
N ARG A 45 3.14 4.68 -5.41
CA ARG A 45 2.78 5.64 -6.45
C ARG A 45 2.09 4.91 -7.60
N ASP A 46 1.01 5.49 -8.11
CA ASP A 46 0.51 5.21 -9.45
C ASP A 46 0.32 6.51 -10.24
N ARG A 47 -0.33 6.44 -11.40
CA ARG A 47 -0.60 7.62 -12.23
C ARG A 47 -1.42 8.70 -11.51
N TYR A 48 -2.23 8.32 -10.53
CA TYR A 48 -3.27 9.16 -9.94
C TYR A 48 -2.87 9.74 -8.58
N GLY A 49 -1.80 9.23 -7.96
CA GLY A 49 -1.29 9.79 -6.71
C GLY A 49 -0.35 8.85 -5.96
N ILE A 50 -0.18 9.17 -4.68
CA ILE A 50 0.64 8.41 -3.73
C ILE A 50 -0.23 8.02 -2.55
N THR A 51 -0.22 6.74 -2.20
CA THR A 51 -0.81 6.22 -0.96
C THR A 51 0.28 5.62 -0.08
N GLN A 52 0.21 5.89 1.23
CA GLN A 52 1.10 5.26 2.18
C GLN A 52 0.58 3.87 2.56
N VAL A 53 1.45 2.88 2.45
CA VAL A 53 1.23 1.52 2.92
C VAL A 53 2.11 1.30 4.14
N VAL A 54 1.58 0.63 5.15
CA VAL A 54 2.31 0.28 6.38
C VAL A 54 2.18 -1.20 6.62
N THR A 55 3.29 -1.88 6.90
CA THR A 55 3.31 -3.27 7.36
C THR A 55 3.89 -3.34 8.76
N ASN A 56 3.27 -4.16 9.62
CA ASN A 56 3.69 -4.38 11.00
C ASN A 56 4.17 -5.83 11.17
N ALA A 57 5.39 -6.01 11.70
CA ALA A 57 5.99 -7.32 11.92
C ALA A 57 5.19 -8.20 12.89
N ASP A 58 4.52 -7.61 13.88
CA ASP A 58 3.76 -8.34 14.91
C ASP A 58 2.38 -8.78 14.39
N GLU A 59 1.76 -7.96 13.55
CA GLU A 59 0.41 -8.23 13.01
C GLU A 59 0.44 -8.96 11.66
N GLN A 60 1.46 -8.70 10.82
CA GLN A 60 1.59 -9.21 9.45
C GLN A 60 3.03 -9.63 9.13
N PRO A 61 3.58 -10.69 9.75
CA PRO A 61 4.99 -11.07 9.58
C PRO A 61 5.36 -11.37 8.13
N ASP A 62 4.50 -12.06 7.37
CA ASP A 62 4.75 -12.40 5.96
C ASP A 62 4.80 -11.14 5.07
N ALA A 63 3.83 -10.23 5.24
CA ALA A 63 3.78 -8.99 4.49
C ALA A 63 4.94 -8.05 4.87
N HIS A 64 5.35 -8.07 6.14
CA HIS A 64 6.50 -7.33 6.62
C HIS A 64 7.80 -7.88 6.00
N GLY A 65 7.97 -9.20 5.95
CA GLY A 65 9.11 -9.85 5.27
C GLY A 65 9.20 -9.50 3.79
N ALA A 66 8.09 -9.66 3.05
CA ALA A 66 8.03 -9.28 1.63
C ALA A 66 8.29 -7.78 1.41
N GLY A 67 7.75 -6.93 2.30
CA GLY A 67 7.98 -5.50 2.30
C GLY A 67 9.43 -5.10 2.63
N ALA A 68 10.14 -5.92 3.40
CA ALA A 68 11.55 -5.68 3.72
C ALA A 68 12.44 -5.83 2.48
N GLU A 69 12.10 -6.75 1.57
CA GLU A 69 12.84 -6.98 0.32
C GLU A 69 12.54 -5.94 -0.77
N ALA A 70 11.37 -5.29 -0.72
CA ALA A 70 10.92 -4.36 -1.73
C ALA A 70 11.87 -3.16 -1.89
N ARG A 71 12.23 -2.82 -3.13
CA ARG A 71 13.13 -1.71 -3.47
C ARG A 71 12.40 -0.61 -4.23
N ASN A 72 13.01 0.57 -4.28
CA ASN A 72 12.47 1.68 -5.07
C ASN A 72 12.25 1.27 -6.53
N GLU A 73 11.16 1.76 -7.11
CA GLU A 73 10.68 1.47 -8.47
C GLU A 73 10.23 0.01 -8.72
N TRP A 74 10.17 -0.84 -7.70
CA TRP A 74 9.50 -2.14 -7.84
C TRP A 74 7.99 -1.95 -8.00
N VAL A 75 7.40 -2.74 -8.90
CA VAL A 75 5.95 -2.84 -9.06
C VAL A 75 5.43 -3.86 -8.04
N ILE A 76 4.57 -3.41 -7.13
CA ILE A 76 3.98 -4.24 -6.10
C ILE A 76 2.46 -4.15 -6.13
N GLN A 77 1.82 -5.23 -5.66
CA GLN A 77 0.40 -5.27 -5.33
C GLN A 77 0.29 -5.38 -3.81
N VAL A 78 -0.62 -4.61 -3.22
CA VAL A 78 -0.86 -4.59 -1.78
C VAL A 78 -2.34 -4.77 -1.54
N GLU A 79 -2.69 -5.69 -0.64
CA GLU A 79 -4.04 -5.82 -0.11
C GLU A 79 -4.01 -5.51 1.38
N GLY A 80 -4.92 -4.64 1.83
CA GLY A 80 -4.95 -4.21 3.22
C GLY A 80 -6.18 -3.39 3.58
N THR A 81 -6.28 -3.05 4.86
CA THR A 81 -7.39 -2.24 5.38
C THR A 81 -7.02 -0.77 5.42
N VAL A 82 -7.88 0.10 4.90
CA VAL A 82 -7.68 1.55 4.95
C VAL A 82 -7.76 2.04 6.40
N ARG A 83 -6.76 2.81 6.82
CA ARG A 83 -6.68 3.41 8.15
C ARG A 83 -6.44 4.91 8.06
N THR A 84 -6.88 5.65 9.07
CA THR A 84 -6.50 7.05 9.25
C THR A 84 -5.00 7.13 9.51
N ARG A 85 -4.35 8.14 8.93
CA ARG A 85 -2.97 8.49 9.28
C ARG A 85 -3.02 9.33 10.58
N PRO A 86 -2.35 8.89 11.66
CA PRO A 86 -2.19 9.69 12.87
C PRO A 86 -1.35 10.94 12.64
#